data_AF-A0AAN0J773-F1
#
_entry.id   AF-A0AAN0J773-F1
#
_cell.length_a   1.000
_cell.length_b   1.000
_cell.length_c   1.000
_cell.angle_alpha   90.00
_cell.angle_beta   90.00
_cell.angle_gamma   90.00
#
_symmetry.space_group_name_H-M   'P 1'
#
loop_
_entity.id
_entity.type
_entity.pdbx_description
1 polymer ?
#
loop_
_entity_poly.entity_id
_entity_poly.type
_entity_poly.pdbx_seq_one_letter_code
_entity_poly.pdbx_strand_id
1 'polypeptide(L)'
;MEEKGLIPMDDSLIKFCVSWFSIRVANIGTIIAIESWNQHTLRGRKNGTPNEIMRRANMTAYVQPSVLPETEDAVREMESLGSNLTYFSGFGIDPLQGQVHLIEERDRLFRQRYPDFGPFFHSVVNRDFHHFQQGLLFFIDKTRNLL
;
A
#
# COMPACT_ATOMS: atom_id res chain seq x y z
N MET A 1 15.29 -14.92 -6.34
CA MET A 1 14.32 -15.09 -7.46
C MET A 1 14.93 -14.57 -8.75
N GLU A 2 15.47 -13.36 -8.73
CA GLU A 2 16.28 -12.77 -9.82
C GLU A 2 17.55 -13.57 -10.10
N GLU A 3 18.33 -13.94 -9.08
CA GLU A 3 19.52 -14.82 -9.22
C GLU A 3 19.22 -16.22 -9.79
N LYS A 4 17.95 -16.66 -9.75
CA LYS A 4 17.48 -17.91 -10.35
C LYS A 4 16.92 -17.73 -11.76
N GLY A 5 16.97 -16.51 -12.32
CA GLY A 5 16.40 -16.16 -13.62
C GLY A 5 14.87 -16.15 -13.69
N LEU A 6 14.17 -16.23 -12.56
CA LEU A 6 12.70 -16.38 -12.52
C LEU A 6 11.94 -15.05 -12.62
N ILE A 7 12.62 -13.92 -12.45
CA ILE A 7 12.06 -12.57 -12.52
C ILE A 7 13.00 -11.73 -13.40
N PRO A 8 12.74 -11.62 -14.71
CA PRO A 8 13.50 -10.72 -15.57
C PRO A 8 13.08 -9.29 -15.28
N MET A 9 13.82 -8.61 -14.40
CA MET A 9 13.52 -7.24 -13.97
C MET A 9 13.74 -6.19 -15.06
N ASP A 10 14.12 -6.55 -16.28
CA ASP A 10 14.10 -5.63 -17.44
C ASP A 10 12.69 -5.45 -18.03
N ASP A 11 11.80 -6.44 -17.82
CA ASP A 11 10.42 -6.42 -18.31
C ASP A 11 9.54 -5.48 -17.47
N SER A 12 8.91 -4.51 -18.12
CA SER A 12 8.00 -3.54 -17.49
C SER A 12 6.81 -4.20 -16.78
N LEU A 13 6.26 -5.29 -17.31
CA LEU A 13 5.19 -6.06 -16.66
C LEU A 13 5.68 -6.64 -15.35
N ILE A 14 6.87 -7.23 -15.38
CA ILE A 14 7.46 -7.87 -14.20
C ILE A 14 7.76 -6.83 -13.13
N LYS A 15 8.35 -5.68 -13.51
CA LYS A 15 8.56 -4.54 -12.59
C LYS A 15 7.26 -4.14 -11.92
N PHE A 16 6.20 -3.92 -12.71
CA PHE A 16 4.88 -3.60 -12.19
C PHE A 16 4.38 -4.66 -11.21
N CYS A 17 4.37 -5.94 -11.60
CA CYS A 17 3.86 -7.01 -10.77
C CYS A 17 4.62 -7.14 -9.44
N VAL A 18 5.96 -7.08 -9.49
CA VAL A 18 6.82 -7.14 -8.29
C VAL A 18 6.50 -5.98 -7.36
N SER A 19 6.45 -4.76 -7.88
CA SER A 19 6.19 -3.56 -7.08
C SER A 19 4.78 -3.56 -6.49
N TRP A 20 3.77 -3.79 -7.32
CA TRP A 20 2.36 -3.83 -6.93
C TRP A 20 2.10 -4.85 -5.81
N PHE A 21 2.70 -6.04 -5.94
CA PHE A 21 2.54 -7.13 -5.00
C PHE A 21 3.28 -6.86 -3.70
N SER A 22 4.54 -6.44 -3.78
CA SER A 22 5.38 -6.17 -2.61
C SER A 22 4.81 -5.03 -1.75
N ILE A 23 4.30 -3.96 -2.38
CA ILE A 23 3.65 -2.85 -1.66
C ILE A 23 2.45 -3.35 -0.87
N ARG A 24 1.61 -4.21 -1.45
CA ARG A 24 0.43 -4.75 -0.74
C ARG A 24 0.80 -5.65 0.43
N VAL A 25 1.81 -6.49 0.27
CA VAL A 25 2.34 -7.29 1.37
C VAL A 25 2.91 -6.38 2.48
N ALA A 26 3.69 -5.36 2.12
CA ALA A 26 4.26 -4.41 3.08
C ALA A 26 3.18 -3.58 3.80
N ASN A 27 2.10 -3.21 3.10
CA ASN A 27 0.98 -2.47 3.68
C ASN A 27 0.33 -3.20 4.86
N ILE A 28 0.33 -4.54 4.87
CA ILE A 28 -0.15 -5.31 6.03
C ILE A 28 0.69 -4.98 7.27
N GLY A 29 2.02 -4.94 7.14
CA GLY A 29 2.91 -4.56 8.24
C GLY A 29 2.67 -3.14 8.72
N THR A 30 2.44 -2.20 7.80
CA THR A 30 2.08 -0.81 8.13
C THR A 30 0.78 -0.74 8.92
N ILE A 31 -0.26 -1.48 8.50
CA ILE A 31 -1.55 -1.55 9.20
C ILE A 31 -1.34 -2.09 10.63
N ILE A 32 -0.65 -3.23 10.77
CA ILE A 32 -0.38 -3.85 12.08
C ILE A 32 0.38 -2.89 13.00
N ALA A 33 1.38 -2.17 12.46
CA ALA A 33 2.17 -1.20 13.22
C ALA A 33 1.30 -0.03 13.69
N ILE A 34 0.48 0.54 12.81
CA ILE A 34 -0.44 1.63 13.15
C ILE A 34 -1.45 1.20 14.21
N GLU A 35 -2.06 0.02 14.03
CA GLU A 35 -3.04 -0.51 14.98
C GLU A 35 -2.40 -0.78 16.35
N SER A 36 -1.24 -1.43 16.37
CA SER A 36 -0.49 -1.70 17.60
C SER A 36 -0.08 -0.41 18.30
N TRP A 37 0.40 0.58 17.54
CA TRP A 37 0.70 1.90 18.07
C TRP A 37 -0.55 2.58 18.63
N ASN A 38 -1.69 2.53 17.95
CA ASN A 38 -2.88 3.22 18.45
C ASN A 38 -3.53 2.54 19.66
N GLN A 39 -3.14 1.30 19.97
CA GLN A 39 -3.60 0.52 21.12
C GLN A 39 -2.60 0.42 22.28
N HIS A 40 -1.35 0.89 22.13
CA HIS A 40 -0.40 0.85 23.23
C HIS A 40 -0.73 1.91 24.29
N THR A 41 -0.49 1.59 25.56
CA THR A 41 -0.73 2.52 26.66
C THR A 41 0.36 3.58 26.73
N LEU A 42 -0.03 4.86 26.61
CA LEU A 42 0.86 5.99 26.84
C LEU A 42 1.05 6.23 28.34
N ARG A 43 2.31 6.31 28.78
CA ARG A 43 2.65 6.67 30.16
C ARG A 43 2.67 8.18 30.32
N GLY A 44 1.98 8.71 31.33
CA GLY A 44 2.00 10.15 31.66
C GLY A 44 0.62 10.72 32.01
N ARG A 45 0.52 12.05 31.98
CA ARG A 45 -0.61 12.83 32.55
C ARG A 45 -1.99 12.52 31.94
N LYS A 46 -2.04 12.06 30.68
CA LYS A 46 -3.30 11.72 29.97
C LYS A 46 -3.67 10.23 29.97
N ASN A 47 -2.87 9.37 30.63
CA ASN A 47 -3.02 7.92 30.80
C ASN A 47 -4.14 7.22 29.98
N GLY A 48 -3.74 6.35 29.05
CA GLY A 48 -4.65 5.61 28.16
C GLY A 48 -3.99 5.33 26.81
N THR A 49 -4.71 4.66 25.91
CA THR A 49 -4.23 4.45 24.53
C THR A 49 -4.48 5.70 23.67
N PRO A 50 -3.73 5.93 22.59
CA PRO A 50 -4.02 7.00 21.64
C PRO A 50 -5.48 7.03 21.19
N ASN A 51 -6.07 5.87 20.88
CA ASN A 51 -7.49 5.75 20.50
C ASN A 51 -8.45 6.17 21.63
N GLU A 52 -8.16 5.80 22.87
CA GLU A 52 -8.97 6.22 24.03
C GLU A 52 -8.87 7.73 24.27
N ILE A 53 -7.65 8.27 24.22
CA ILE A 53 -7.40 9.69 24.42
C ILE A 53 -8.10 10.49 23.33
N MET A 54 -7.99 10.08 22.06
CA MET A 54 -8.73 10.67 20.94
C MET A 54 -10.23 10.67 21.23
N ARG A 55 -10.83 9.52 21.59
CA ARG A 55 -12.27 9.43 21.88
C ARG A 55 -12.72 10.32 23.04
N ARG A 56 -11.92 10.43 24.11
CA ARG A 56 -12.20 11.30 25.27
C ARG A 56 -12.03 12.79 24.95
N ALA A 57 -11.04 13.12 24.14
CA ALA A 57 -10.68 14.48 23.76
C ALA A 57 -11.30 14.88 22.42
N ASN A 58 -12.31 14.14 21.93
CA ASN A 58 -12.90 14.29 20.60
C ASN A 58 -13.73 15.57 20.49
N MET A 59 -13.04 16.70 20.58
CA MET A 59 -13.53 18.01 20.21
C MET A 59 -13.22 18.19 18.72
N THR A 60 -13.89 17.41 17.87
CA THR A 60 -13.94 17.72 16.44
C THR A 60 -14.73 19.03 16.30
N ALA A 61 -14.03 20.15 16.41
CA ALA A 61 -14.55 21.44 15.99
C ALA A 61 -14.45 21.47 14.46
N TYR A 62 -15.53 21.89 13.80
CA TYR A 62 -15.45 22.22 12.39
C TYR A 62 -14.45 23.35 12.22
N VAL A 63 -13.34 23.06 11.53
CA VAL A 63 -12.35 24.06 11.14
C VAL A 63 -12.83 24.62 9.81
N GLN A 64 -13.03 25.93 9.72
CA GLN A 64 -13.38 26.53 8.45
C GLN A 64 -12.22 26.35 7.45
N PRO A 65 -12.49 26.11 6.16
CA PRO A 65 -11.46 26.00 5.13
C PRO A 65 -10.52 27.22 5.04
N SER A 66 -10.96 28.38 5.55
CA SER A 66 -10.12 29.58 5.67
C SER A 66 -8.98 29.46 6.70
N VAL A 67 -9.05 28.48 7.60
CA VAL A 67 -8.06 28.24 8.66
C VAL A 67 -7.12 27.10 8.28
N LEU A 68 -7.66 26.06 7.63
CA LEU A 68 -6.88 24.96 7.09
C LEU A 68 -7.35 24.69 5.66
N PRO A 69 -6.53 25.00 4.63
CA PRO A 69 -6.92 24.78 3.25
C PRO A 69 -7.08 23.29 2.96
N GLU A 70 -7.88 22.99 1.94
CA GLU A 70 -7.96 21.62 1.40
C GLU A 70 -6.61 21.21 0.81
N THR A 71 -6.40 19.90 0.71
CA THR A 71 -5.10 19.33 0.29
C THR A 71 -4.65 19.90 -1.06
N GLU A 72 -5.57 20.03 -2.01
CA GLU A 72 -5.31 20.53 -3.36
C GLU A 72 -4.94 22.02 -3.40
N ASP A 73 -5.48 22.82 -2.47
CA ASP A 73 -5.15 24.23 -2.34
C ASP A 73 -3.76 24.40 -1.72
N ALA A 74 -3.46 23.65 -0.66
CA ALA A 74 -2.16 23.66 0.00
C ALA A 74 -1.03 23.22 -0.93
N VAL A 75 -1.26 22.16 -1.72
CA VAL A 75 -0.30 21.67 -2.73
C VAL A 75 0.00 22.74 -3.76
N ARG A 76 -1.04 23.38 -4.33
CA ARG A 76 -0.87 24.44 -5.32
C ARG A 76 -0.14 25.65 -4.76
N GLU A 77 -0.44 26.04 -3.53
CA GLU A 77 0.25 27.14 -2.85
C GLU A 77 1.74 26.82 -2.67
N MET A 78 2.08 25.64 -2.14
CA MET A 78 3.47 25.22 -1.95
C MET A 78 4.26 25.22 -3.27
N GLU A 79 3.66 24.70 -4.34
CA GLU A 79 4.29 24.70 -5.67
C GLU A 79 4.44 26.11 -6.23
N SER A 80 3.46 26.99 -6.03
CA SER A 80 3.55 28.40 -6.45
C SER A 80 4.67 29.18 -5.75
N LEU A 81 5.02 28.76 -4.53
CA LEU A 81 6.14 29.31 -3.75
C LEU A 81 7.50 28.72 -4.15
N GLY A 82 7.53 27.88 -5.19
CA GLY A 82 8.75 27.25 -5.71
C GLY A 82 9.17 25.98 -4.97
N SER A 83 8.31 25.44 -4.09
CA SER A 83 8.54 24.10 -3.55
C SER A 83 8.24 23.07 -4.64
N ASN A 84 8.99 21.96 -4.65
CA ASN A 84 8.67 20.82 -5.49
C ASN A 84 8.28 19.66 -4.59
N LEU A 85 7.03 19.23 -4.67
CA LEU A 85 6.63 17.98 -4.05
C LEU A 85 7.29 16.84 -4.81
N THR A 86 7.90 15.92 -4.07
CA THR A 86 8.43 14.69 -4.65
C THR A 86 7.26 13.77 -4.99
N TYR A 87 6.83 13.82 -6.25
CA TYR A 87 5.93 12.81 -6.77
C TYR A 87 6.72 11.52 -6.94
N PHE A 88 6.46 10.53 -6.09
CA PHE A 88 7.04 9.20 -6.26
C PHE A 88 6.55 8.67 -7.61
N SER A 89 7.49 8.46 -8.55
CA SER A 89 7.18 7.79 -9.80
C SER A 89 6.47 6.48 -9.47
N GLY A 90 5.28 6.26 -10.04
CA GLY A 90 4.59 4.98 -9.88
C GLY A 90 5.55 3.85 -10.20
N PHE A 91 5.76 2.95 -9.25
CA PHE A 91 6.64 1.80 -9.46
C PHE A 91 5.99 0.84 -10.45
N GLY A 92 6.42 0.93 -11.71
CA GLY A 92 5.82 0.20 -12.82
C GLY A 92 4.42 0.73 -13.17
N ILE A 93 4.16 0.89 -14.46
CA ILE A 93 2.82 1.23 -14.96
C ILE A 93 2.04 -0.08 -15.09
N ASP A 94 0.78 -0.10 -14.63
CA ASP A 94 -0.09 -1.26 -14.84
C ASP A 94 -0.21 -1.51 -16.36
N PRO A 95 0.21 -2.67 -16.88
CA PRO A 95 0.16 -2.92 -18.31
C PRO A 95 -1.29 -3.00 -18.84
N LEU A 96 -2.27 -3.15 -17.94
CA LEU A 96 -3.71 -3.10 -18.25
C LEU A 96 -4.30 -1.69 -18.06
N GLN A 97 -3.47 -0.66 -17.83
CA GLN A 97 -3.95 0.71 -17.64
C GLN A 97 -4.86 1.15 -18.80
N GLY A 98 -6.00 1.74 -18.46
CA GLY A 98 -7.04 2.12 -19.41
C GLY A 98 -8.06 1.02 -19.72
N GLN A 99 -7.80 -0.22 -19.30
CA GLN A 99 -8.69 -1.37 -19.50
C GLN A 99 -9.26 -1.85 -18.16
N VAL A 100 -10.13 -1.04 -17.55
CA VAL A 100 -10.67 -1.27 -16.19
C VAL A 100 -11.24 -2.68 -16.00
N HIS A 101 -11.99 -3.19 -16.97
CA HIS A 101 -12.56 -4.54 -16.92
C HIS A 101 -11.51 -5.66 -16.80
N LEU A 102 -10.33 -5.51 -17.43
CA LEU A 102 -9.24 -6.48 -17.32
C LEU A 102 -8.52 -6.38 -15.97
N ILE A 103 -8.39 -5.17 -15.43
CA ILE A 103 -7.86 -4.95 -14.08
C ILE A 103 -8.76 -5.64 -13.05
N GLU A 104 -10.07 -5.43 -13.15
CA GLU A 104 -11.05 -6.06 -12.26
C GLU A 104 -11.01 -7.58 -12.38
N GLU A 105 -10.92 -8.11 -13.60
CA GLU A 105 -10.83 -9.56 -13.82
C GLU A 105 -9.54 -10.15 -13.25
N ARG A 106 -8.38 -9.52 -13.48
CA ARG A 106 -7.10 -9.91 -12.87
C ARG A 106 -7.23 -9.98 -11.35
N ASP A 107 -7.73 -8.93 -10.75
CA ASP A 107 -7.85 -8.80 -9.30
C ASP A 107 -8.86 -9.81 -8.73
N ARG A 108 -9.95 -10.08 -9.46
CA ARG A 108 -10.93 -11.13 -9.12
C ARG A 108 -10.30 -12.51 -9.15
N LEU A 109 -9.60 -12.87 -10.23
CA LEU A 109 -8.89 -14.15 -10.36
C LEU A 109 -7.82 -14.32 -9.28
N PHE A 110 -7.11 -13.24 -8.95
CA PHE A 110 -6.14 -13.24 -7.86
C PHE A 110 -6.82 -13.52 -6.51
N ARG A 111 -7.87 -12.77 -6.18
CA ARG A 111 -8.61 -12.90 -4.91
C ARG A 111 -9.31 -14.24 -4.74
N GLN A 112 -9.70 -14.92 -5.83
CA GLN A 112 -10.25 -16.28 -5.75
C GLN A 112 -9.25 -17.28 -5.15
N ARG A 113 -7.95 -17.10 -5.41
CA ARG A 113 -6.89 -17.96 -4.87
C ARG A 113 -6.32 -17.42 -3.56
N TYR A 114 -6.16 -16.11 -3.46
CA TYR A 114 -5.54 -15.41 -2.35
C TYR A 114 -6.44 -14.26 -1.88
N PRO A 115 -7.40 -14.53 -0.97
CA PRO A 115 -8.37 -13.53 -0.54
C PRO A 115 -7.76 -12.39 0.29
N ASP A 116 -6.63 -12.63 0.96
CA ASP A 116 -5.97 -11.69 1.86
C ASP A 116 -4.44 -11.72 1.70
N PHE A 117 -3.78 -10.60 2.00
CA PHE A 117 -2.32 -10.48 1.92
C PHE A 117 -1.59 -10.83 3.23
N GLY A 118 -2.30 -10.97 4.35
CA GLY A 118 -1.78 -11.33 5.66
C GLY A 118 -0.90 -12.59 5.66
N PRO A 119 -1.32 -13.70 5.03
CA PRO A 119 -0.49 -14.90 4.94
C PRO A 119 0.87 -14.65 4.27
N PHE A 120 0.93 -13.86 3.20
CA PHE A 120 2.21 -13.52 2.55
C PHE A 120 3.11 -12.72 3.50
N PHE A 121 2.56 -11.72 4.18
CA PHE A 121 3.32 -10.91 5.14
C PHE A 121 3.86 -11.77 6.27
N HIS A 122 3.01 -12.60 6.88
CA HIS A 122 3.39 -13.49 7.98
C HIS A 122 4.49 -14.47 7.57
N SER A 123 4.40 -15.08 6.39
CA SER A 123 5.45 -15.98 5.89
C SER A 123 6.78 -15.23 5.72
N VAL A 124 6.76 -14.05 5.09
CA VAL A 124 7.96 -13.23 4.85
C VAL A 124 8.67 -12.84 6.15
N VAL A 125 7.94 -12.35 7.17
CA VAL A 125 8.56 -11.96 8.46
C VAL A 125 9.11 -13.15 9.24
N ASN A 126 8.58 -14.35 9.00
CA ASN A 126 9.09 -15.60 9.57
C ASN A 126 10.17 -16.27 8.69
N ARG A 127 10.71 -15.55 7.70
CA ARG A 127 11.75 -16.03 6.76
C ARG A 127 11.32 -17.21 5.89
N ASP A 128 10.01 -17.44 5.74
CA ASP A 128 9.45 -18.32 4.73
C ASP A 128 9.02 -17.50 3.50
N PHE A 129 9.84 -17.53 2.47
CA PHE A 129 9.56 -16.77 1.24
C PHE A 129 8.75 -17.58 0.22
N HIS A 130 8.47 -18.86 0.45
CA HIS A 130 7.88 -19.71 -0.58
C HIS A 130 6.47 -19.24 -0.97
N HIS A 131 5.64 -18.90 0.02
CA HIS A 131 4.29 -18.42 -0.22
C HIS A 131 4.28 -17.10 -1.01
N PHE A 132 5.17 -16.16 -0.66
CA PHE A 132 5.35 -14.91 -1.39
C PHE A 132 5.74 -15.16 -2.86
N GLN A 133 6.69 -16.07 -3.11
CA GLN A 133 7.14 -16.42 -4.46
C GLN A 133 6.01 -16.99 -5.30
N GLN A 134 5.22 -17.91 -4.74
CA GLN A 134 4.07 -18.50 -5.43
C GLN A 134 3.00 -17.47 -5.75
N GLY A 135 2.66 -16.61 -4.78
CA GLY A 135 1.67 -15.55 -4.97
C GLY A 135 2.08 -14.55 -6.06
N LEU A 136 3.35 -14.13 -6.05
CA LEU A 136 3.90 -13.23 -7.06
C LEU A 136 3.91 -13.85 -8.46
N LEU A 137 4.39 -15.08 -8.60
CA LEU A 137 4.38 -15.78 -9.90
C LEU A 137 2.95 -15.99 -10.42
N PHE A 138 1.99 -16.28 -9.53
CA PHE A 138 0.58 -16.37 -9.89
C PHE A 138 0.03 -15.03 -10.36
N PHE A 139 0.38 -13.92 -9.68
CA PHE A 139 -0.04 -12.59 -10.10
C PHE A 139 0.56 -12.18 -11.46
N ILE A 140 1.83 -12.51 -11.70
CA ILE A 140 2.49 -12.31 -13.00
C ILE A 140 1.76 -13.10 -14.10
N ASP A 141 1.46 -14.37 -13.86
CA ASP A 141 0.72 -15.21 -14.81
C ASP A 141 -0.66 -14.62 -15.15
N LYS A 142 -1.44 -14.21 -14.15
CA LYS A 142 -2.76 -13.62 -14.39
C LYS A 142 -2.69 -12.28 -15.12
N THR A 143 -1.69 -11.47 -14.83
CA THR A 143 -1.49 -10.19 -15.53
C THR A 143 -1.11 -10.44 -16.98
N ARG A 144 -0.20 -11.37 -17.25
CA ARG A 144 0.27 -11.70 -18.60
C ARG A 144 -0.81 -12.32 -19.48
N ASN A 145 -1.67 -13.18 -18.93
CA ASN A 145 -2.73 -13.84 -19.68
C ASN A 145 -3.88 -12.92 -20.10
N LEU A 146 -3.90 -11.67 -19.63
CA LEU A 146 -4.92 -10.66 -19.94
C LEU A 146 -4.40 -9.58 -20.90
N LEU A 147 -3.13 -9.64 -21.32
CA LEU A 147 -2.56 -8.80 -22.37
C LEU A 147 -2.75 -9.43 -23.74
#